data_AF-A0A4Q5RBB0-F1
#
_entry.id   AF-A0A4Q5RBB0-F1
#
_cell.length_a   1.000
_cell.length_b   1.000
_cell.length_c   1.000
_cell.angle_alpha   90.00
_cell.angle_beta   90.00
_cell.angle_gamma   90.00
#
_symmetry.space_group_name_H-M   'P 1'
#
loop_
_entity.id
_entity.type
_entity.pdbx_description
1 polymer ?
#
loop_
_entity_poly.entity_id
_entity_poly.type
_entity_poly.pdbx_seq_one_letter_code
_entity_poly.pdbx_strand_id
1 'polypeptide(L)'
;MDHFGSNRFAYSPGRHVGLAAGLSAAVMLSACGGKHEAIEMPAVAPTTSTASLAVPTPQVVVPTPAVAADERFTLILGLLSQGKVAQARVDLVQYLEDRPRDGRARDMLRQIDTDPTILYGTASFPYTIGDDDSLASIARRFMGSPYRFYGLAKFNALSVPADAKPGQIIRVPGRPYAVPPRRPRAAAQQHEAAPGTPTTVARPVVDRAGGQRLRRAGLEQMSAGSIDRAVTLLERAAALDPGNGAIASDLARGRRIQSAVRSRN
;
A
#
# COMPACT_ATOMS: atom_id res chain seq x y z
N MET A 1 -51.77 -24.42 -29.17
CA MET A 1 -50.58 -25.23 -29.49
C MET A 1 -49.37 -24.56 -28.85
N ASP A 2 -49.32 -24.42 -27.53
CA ASP A 2 -49.28 -25.44 -26.48
C ASP A 2 -47.86 -25.79 -26.06
N HIS A 3 -47.63 -25.49 -24.77
CA HIS A 3 -46.94 -26.30 -23.78
C HIS A 3 -45.41 -26.43 -23.73
N PHE A 4 -44.99 -26.36 -22.46
CA PHE A 4 -43.76 -26.81 -21.79
C PHE A 4 -42.75 -25.71 -21.48
N GLY A 5 -42.32 -25.49 -20.23
CA GLY A 5 -42.63 -26.22 -19.00
C GLY A 5 -41.75 -25.69 -17.87
N SER A 6 -42.39 -25.49 -16.73
CA SER A 6 -41.89 -25.45 -15.35
C SER A 6 -40.41 -25.72 -15.09
N ASN A 7 -39.79 -24.87 -14.27
CA ASN A 7 -39.09 -25.43 -13.12
C ASN A 7 -39.20 -24.53 -11.89
N ARG A 8 -40.08 -24.95 -10.97
CA ARG A 8 -40.14 -24.48 -9.59
C ARG A 8 -39.12 -25.27 -8.80
N PHE A 9 -38.20 -24.59 -8.11
CA PHE A 9 -37.54 -25.18 -6.95
C PHE A 9 -37.98 -24.44 -5.70
N ALA A 10 -38.87 -25.11 -4.98
CA ALA A 10 -39.10 -24.89 -3.58
C ALA A 10 -37.89 -25.42 -2.79
N TYR A 11 -37.42 -24.66 -1.80
CA TYR A 11 -36.77 -25.23 -0.63
C TYR A 11 -37.20 -24.45 0.61
N SER A 12 -37.71 -25.20 1.59
CA SER A 12 -38.33 -24.77 2.84
C SER A 12 -37.29 -24.66 3.98
N PRO A 13 -37.66 -24.16 5.17
CA PRO A 13 -36.75 -23.54 6.14
C PRO A 13 -36.17 -24.50 7.18
N GLY A 14 -34.97 -24.16 7.67
CA GLY A 14 -34.33 -24.79 8.82
C GLY A 14 -34.52 -23.98 10.10
N ARG A 15 -35.28 -24.54 11.04
CA ARG A 15 -35.44 -24.09 12.43
C ARG A 15 -34.30 -24.65 13.29
N HIS A 16 -33.70 -23.83 14.14
CA HIS A 16 -33.06 -24.25 15.40
C HIS A 16 -33.40 -23.16 16.44
N VAL A 17 -34.26 -23.43 17.45
CA VAL A 17 -33.90 -23.98 18.78
C VAL A 17 -32.79 -23.10 19.39
N GLY A 18 -33.03 -22.18 20.31
CA GLY A 18 -33.77 -22.32 21.57
C GLY A 18 -32.77 -22.66 22.68
N LEU A 19 -32.37 -21.68 23.50
CA LEU A 19 -32.07 -21.93 24.92
C LEU A 19 -32.01 -20.63 25.71
N ALA A 20 -32.79 -20.60 26.78
CA ALA A 20 -32.79 -19.61 27.82
C ALA A 20 -31.52 -19.68 28.68
N ALA A 21 -31.10 -18.54 29.22
CA ALA A 21 -30.39 -18.48 30.48
C ALA A 21 -30.69 -17.13 31.13
N GLY A 22 -31.68 -17.13 32.04
CA GLY A 22 -31.76 -16.13 33.08
C GLY A 22 -30.79 -16.50 34.20
N LEU A 23 -30.24 -15.49 34.88
CA LEU A 23 -30.08 -15.56 36.33
C LEU A 23 -29.96 -14.14 36.88
N SER A 24 -31.02 -13.75 37.59
CA SER A 24 -31.06 -12.56 38.43
C SER A 24 -30.27 -12.79 39.73
N ALA A 25 -29.67 -11.68 40.15
CA ALA A 25 -29.23 -11.24 41.48
C ALA A 25 -29.50 -12.10 42.74
N ALA A 26 -28.47 -12.18 43.60
CA ALA A 26 -28.52 -12.20 45.08
C ALA A 26 -27.06 -12.04 45.62
N VAL A 27 -26.67 -10.99 46.38
CA VAL A 27 -26.71 -10.86 47.87
C VAL A 27 -25.62 -11.76 48.53
N MET A 28 -24.67 -11.37 49.41
CA MET A 28 -24.43 -10.23 50.32
C MET A 28 -23.00 -10.29 50.97
N LEU A 29 -22.59 -9.15 51.57
CA LEU A 29 -21.81 -8.90 52.82
C LEU A 29 -20.36 -9.39 53.07
N SER A 30 -19.51 -8.42 53.45
CA SER A 30 -18.64 -8.32 54.68
C SER A 30 -17.23 -7.79 54.37
N ALA A 31 -16.82 -6.58 54.81
CA ALA A 31 -16.31 -6.18 56.15
C ALA A 31 -14.86 -6.71 56.37
N CYS A 32 -13.80 -6.00 56.81
CA CYS A 32 -13.45 -4.73 57.49
C CYS A 32 -12.03 -4.30 56.96
N GLY A 33 -11.36 -3.16 57.22
CA GLY A 33 -11.50 -2.02 58.13
C GLY A 33 -10.10 -1.34 58.28
N GLY A 34 -10.07 -0.04 58.61
CA GLY A 34 -8.86 0.74 58.98
C GLY A 34 -8.84 2.14 58.35
N LYS A 35 -9.55 3.15 58.89
CA LYS A 35 -9.29 4.06 60.04
C LYS A 35 -8.36 5.26 59.75
N HIS A 36 -8.84 6.43 60.19
CA HIS A 36 -8.22 7.78 60.29
C HIS A 36 -8.41 8.65 59.03
N GLU A 37 -8.85 9.91 59.08
CA GLU A 37 -9.12 10.84 60.19
C GLU A 37 -10.03 11.96 59.63
N ALA A 38 -10.93 12.49 60.45
CA ALA A 38 -11.87 13.53 60.05
C ALA A 38 -11.28 14.92 60.32
N ILE A 39 -11.23 15.81 59.31
CA ILE A 39 -11.24 17.27 59.51
C ILE A 39 -12.10 17.93 58.41
N GLU A 40 -13.16 18.57 58.90
CA GLU A 40 -13.96 19.69 58.39
C GLU A 40 -14.04 20.04 56.90
N MET A 41 -15.28 20.03 56.40
CA MET A 41 -15.73 20.81 55.25
C MET A 41 -15.69 22.31 55.58
N PRO A 42 -15.30 23.16 54.61
CA PRO A 42 -16.02 24.39 54.33
C PRO A 42 -16.85 24.19 53.05
N ALA A 43 -18.14 24.47 53.16
CA ALA A 43 -19.05 24.54 52.02
C ALA A 43 -18.58 25.64 51.05
N VAL A 44 -18.26 25.25 49.81
CA VAL A 44 -18.24 26.17 48.67
C VAL A 44 -19.08 25.53 47.58
N ALA A 45 -20.02 26.33 47.08
CA ALA A 45 -21.09 25.95 46.16
C ALA A 45 -20.61 25.10 44.98
N PRO A 46 -21.45 24.18 44.46
CA PRO A 46 -21.17 23.54 43.19
C PRO A 46 -21.27 24.63 42.11
N THR A 47 -20.13 25.17 41.68
CA THR A 47 -20.04 25.78 40.36
C THR A 47 -20.39 24.69 39.37
N THR A 48 -21.59 24.79 38.81
CA THR A 48 -22.03 24.08 37.62
C THR A 48 -21.08 24.44 36.49
N SER A 49 -19.97 23.71 36.38
CA SER A 49 -19.19 23.64 35.16
C SER A 49 -20.05 22.87 34.16
N THR A 50 -20.90 23.62 33.46
CA THR A 50 -21.62 23.17 32.28
C THR A 50 -20.58 22.87 31.20
N ALA A 51 -19.94 21.71 31.30
CA ALA A 51 -19.16 21.13 30.22
C ALA A 51 -20.16 20.84 29.10
N SER A 52 -20.26 21.81 28.19
CA SER A 52 -21.02 21.69 26.95
C SER A 52 -20.49 20.48 26.20
N LEU A 53 -21.28 19.40 26.22
CA LEU A 53 -21.13 18.27 25.31
C LEU A 53 -21.49 18.79 23.92
N ALA A 54 -20.58 19.52 23.29
CA ALA A 54 -20.66 19.79 21.87
C ALA A 54 -20.54 18.44 21.16
N VAL A 55 -21.69 17.86 20.80
CA VAL A 55 -21.78 16.74 19.88
C VAL A 55 -21.01 17.18 18.63
N PRO A 56 -19.90 16.50 18.24
CA PRO A 56 -19.15 16.92 17.07
C PRO A 56 -20.06 16.84 15.85
N THR A 57 -20.38 18.01 15.28
CA THR A 57 -21.15 18.10 14.04
C THR A 57 -20.41 17.30 12.97
N PRO A 58 -21.07 16.38 12.22
CA PRO A 58 -20.42 15.66 11.15
C PRO A 58 -19.87 16.67 10.14
N GLN A 59 -18.55 16.77 10.04
CA GLN A 59 -17.93 17.67 9.06
C GLN A 59 -18.11 17.07 7.67
N VAL A 60 -18.75 17.82 6.77
CA VAL A 60 -18.87 17.44 5.36
C VAL A 60 -17.47 17.49 4.74
N VAL A 61 -16.94 16.34 4.33
CA VAL A 61 -15.63 16.27 3.65
C VAL A 61 -15.80 16.78 2.22
N VAL A 62 -15.12 17.86 1.88
CA VAL A 62 -15.17 18.50 0.54
C VAL A 62 -13.88 18.24 -0.23
N PRO A 63 -13.90 18.26 -1.58
CA PRO A 63 -12.68 18.16 -2.38
C PRO A 63 -11.65 19.23 -2.02
N THR A 64 -10.37 18.90 -2.14
CA THR A 64 -9.30 19.86 -1.87
C THR A 64 -9.38 21.01 -2.90
N PRO A 65 -9.52 22.27 -2.47
CA PRO A 65 -9.70 23.40 -3.37
C PRO A 65 -8.41 23.75 -4.11
N ALA A 66 -8.54 24.36 -5.29
CA ALA A 66 -7.44 24.96 -6.06
C ALA A 66 -6.27 24.02 -6.44
N VAL A 67 -6.48 22.71 -6.47
CA VAL A 67 -5.50 21.73 -6.97
C VAL A 67 -5.78 21.40 -8.43
N ALA A 68 -4.77 21.53 -9.29
CA ALA A 68 -4.85 21.16 -10.71
C ALA A 68 -5.08 19.64 -10.90
N ALA A 69 -5.71 19.22 -12.00
CA ALA A 69 -6.08 17.82 -12.20
C ALA A 69 -4.88 16.84 -12.09
N ASP A 70 -3.74 17.15 -12.70
CA ASP A 70 -2.54 16.28 -12.63
C ASP A 70 -1.98 16.13 -11.20
N GLU A 71 -1.98 17.23 -10.44
CA GLU A 71 -1.54 17.24 -9.05
C GLU A 71 -2.55 16.52 -8.14
N ARG A 72 -3.85 16.66 -8.43
CA ARG A 72 -4.94 16.04 -7.68
C ARG A 72 -4.83 14.52 -7.68
N PHE A 73 -4.44 13.91 -8.81
CA PHE A 73 -4.22 12.47 -8.85
C PHE A 73 -3.09 12.02 -7.91
N THR A 74 -1.99 12.77 -7.87
CA THR A 74 -0.86 12.49 -6.96
C THR A 74 -1.26 12.67 -5.50
N LEU A 75 -2.04 13.72 -5.19
CA LEU A 75 -2.64 13.94 -3.88
C LEU A 75 -3.50 12.75 -3.45
N ILE A 76 -4.37 12.24 -4.33
CA ILE A 76 -5.24 11.09 -4.05
C ILE A 76 -4.43 9.84 -3.69
N LEU A 77 -3.33 9.57 -4.41
CA LEU A 77 -2.44 8.45 -4.08
C LEU A 77 -1.86 8.58 -2.67
N GLY A 78 -1.41 9.79 -2.31
CA GLY A 78 -0.91 10.10 -0.98
C GLY A 78 -1.97 9.94 0.11
N LEU A 79 -3.19 10.44 -0.13
CA LEU A 79 -4.31 10.32 0.81
C LEU A 79 -4.68 8.86 1.05
N LEU A 80 -4.82 8.05 -0.01
CA LEU A 80 -5.11 6.62 0.12
C LEU A 80 -3.99 5.86 0.83
N SER A 81 -2.73 6.19 0.54
CA SER A 81 -1.58 5.58 1.24
C SER A 81 -1.59 5.85 2.74
N GLN A 82 -2.12 7.00 3.17
CA GLN A 82 -2.22 7.42 4.57
C GLN A 82 -3.53 6.98 5.24
N GLY A 83 -4.39 6.22 4.56
CA GLY A 83 -5.70 5.84 5.09
C GLY A 83 -6.73 6.98 5.16
N LYS A 84 -6.47 8.12 4.50
CA LYS A 84 -7.39 9.28 4.42
C LYS A 84 -8.46 9.04 3.35
N VAL A 85 -9.22 7.96 3.51
CA VAL A 85 -10.13 7.41 2.49
C VAL A 85 -11.25 8.39 2.14
N ALA A 86 -11.88 9.03 3.12
CA ALA A 86 -12.99 9.95 2.89
C ALA A 86 -12.57 11.14 2.01
N GLN A 87 -11.42 11.76 2.32
CA GLN A 87 -10.86 12.85 1.52
C GLN A 87 -10.44 12.37 0.12
N ALA A 88 -9.74 11.24 0.05
CA ALA A 88 -9.33 10.65 -1.22
C ALA A 88 -10.52 10.39 -2.15
N ARG A 89 -11.64 9.93 -1.60
CA ARG A 89 -12.85 9.65 -2.36
C ARG A 89 -13.43 10.90 -3.01
N VAL A 90 -13.61 11.99 -2.25
CA VAL A 90 -14.19 13.23 -2.79
C VAL A 90 -13.25 13.89 -3.81
N ASP A 91 -11.93 13.86 -3.56
CA ASP A 91 -10.94 14.34 -4.53
C ASP A 91 -10.92 13.50 -5.80
N LEU A 92 -11.12 12.18 -5.69
CA LEU A 92 -11.17 11.26 -6.82
C LEU A 92 -12.43 11.44 -7.66
N VAL A 93 -13.57 11.73 -7.03
CA VAL A 93 -14.80 12.10 -7.74
C VAL A 93 -14.57 13.39 -8.52
N GLN A 94 -14.02 14.44 -7.89
CA GLN A 94 -13.69 15.70 -8.58
C GLN A 94 -12.73 15.47 -9.76
N TYR A 95 -11.69 14.66 -9.57
CA TYR A 95 -10.74 14.32 -10.65
C TYR A 95 -11.44 13.64 -11.85
N LEU A 96 -12.45 12.80 -11.58
CA LEU A 96 -13.22 12.11 -12.62
C LEU A 96 -14.22 13.01 -13.35
N GLU A 97 -14.62 14.15 -12.78
CA GLU A 97 -15.40 15.16 -13.51
C GLU A 97 -14.56 15.78 -14.63
N ASP A 98 -13.31 16.11 -14.35
CA ASP A 98 -12.37 16.66 -15.33
C ASP A 98 -11.91 15.59 -16.34
N ARG A 99 -11.71 14.36 -15.87
CA ARG A 99 -11.13 13.26 -16.64
C ARG A 99 -12.00 12.02 -16.57
N PRO A 100 -13.22 12.08 -17.15
CA PRO A 100 -14.18 10.99 -17.03
C PRO A 100 -13.57 9.70 -17.56
N ARG A 101 -12.82 9.72 -18.67
CA ARG A 101 -12.27 8.53 -19.32
C ARG A 101 -11.04 7.89 -18.65
N ASP A 102 -10.49 8.43 -17.56
CA ASP A 102 -9.32 7.83 -16.89
C ASP A 102 -9.68 6.50 -16.20
N GLY A 103 -9.29 5.39 -16.83
CA GLY A 103 -9.58 4.05 -16.32
C GLY A 103 -8.93 3.75 -14.96
N ARG A 104 -7.78 4.37 -14.65
CA ARG A 104 -7.06 4.14 -13.39
C ARG A 104 -7.80 4.78 -12.22
N ALA A 105 -8.27 6.01 -12.41
CA ALA A 105 -9.06 6.73 -11.41
C ALA A 105 -10.39 6.02 -11.13
N ARG A 106 -11.08 5.53 -12.18
CA ARG A 106 -12.29 4.71 -11.98
C ARG A 106 -12.01 3.40 -11.24
N ASP A 107 -10.90 2.72 -11.55
CA ASP A 107 -10.51 1.50 -10.84
C ASP A 107 -10.23 1.77 -9.36
N MET A 108 -9.58 2.91 -9.06
CA MET A 108 -9.34 3.34 -7.68
C MET A 108 -10.65 3.63 -6.94
N LEU A 109 -11.63 4.28 -7.59
CA LEU A 109 -12.91 4.56 -6.97
C LEU A 109 -13.67 3.26 -6.66
N ARG A 110 -13.62 2.28 -7.57
CA ARG A 110 -14.17 0.94 -7.31
C ARG A 110 -13.53 0.29 -6.08
N GLN A 111 -12.21 0.39 -5.90
CA GLN A 111 -11.52 -0.14 -4.72
C GLN A 111 -12.01 0.49 -3.41
N ILE A 112 -12.33 1.78 -3.42
CA ILE A 112 -12.90 2.48 -2.27
C ILE A 112 -14.30 1.95 -1.98
N ASP A 113 -15.17 1.96 -3.00
CA ASP A 113 -16.62 1.78 -2.83
C ASP A 113 -17.08 0.32 -2.80
N THR A 114 -16.27 -0.63 -3.29
CA THR A 114 -16.66 -2.03 -3.41
C THR A 114 -15.92 -2.89 -2.40
N ASP A 115 -16.59 -3.92 -1.88
CA ASP A 115 -15.94 -4.95 -1.06
C ASP A 115 -14.79 -5.63 -1.84
N PRO A 116 -13.61 -5.83 -1.23
CA PRO A 116 -12.45 -6.34 -1.95
C PRO A 116 -12.62 -7.82 -2.39
N THR A 117 -13.44 -8.62 -1.70
CA THR A 117 -13.72 -10.00 -2.12
C THR A 117 -14.68 -10.06 -3.30
N ILE A 118 -15.56 -9.07 -3.45
CA ILE A 118 -16.39 -8.91 -4.65
C ILE A 118 -15.54 -8.46 -5.84
N LEU A 119 -14.58 -7.55 -5.63
CA LEU A 119 -13.70 -7.05 -6.70
C LEU A 119 -12.70 -8.08 -7.20
N TYR A 120 -12.11 -8.87 -6.30
CA TYR A 120 -10.97 -9.73 -6.61
C TYR A 120 -11.24 -11.22 -6.43
N GLY A 121 -12.42 -11.58 -5.94
CA GLY A 121 -12.75 -12.94 -5.53
C GLY A 121 -12.17 -13.29 -4.15
N THR A 122 -12.46 -14.50 -3.70
CA THR A 122 -11.98 -15.04 -2.41
C THR A 122 -10.66 -15.82 -2.54
N ALA A 123 -10.35 -16.29 -3.75
CA ALA A 123 -9.10 -16.98 -4.04
C ALA A 123 -7.91 -16.04 -3.78
N SER A 124 -6.95 -16.52 -3.00
CA SER A 124 -5.75 -15.76 -2.63
C SER A 124 -4.61 -16.71 -2.28
N PHE A 125 -3.38 -16.19 -2.28
CA PHE A 125 -2.19 -16.90 -1.83
C PHE A 125 -1.38 -16.05 -0.84
N PRO A 126 -0.63 -16.66 0.08
CA PRO A 126 0.21 -15.93 1.02
C PRO A 126 1.45 -15.35 0.32
N TYR A 127 1.84 -14.14 0.70
CA TYR A 127 3.07 -13.48 0.26
C TYR A 127 3.75 -12.82 1.46
N THR A 128 5.05 -13.05 1.64
CA THR A 128 5.86 -12.35 2.65
C THR A 128 6.44 -11.08 2.02
N ILE A 129 6.16 -9.92 2.62
CA ILE A 129 6.66 -8.63 2.14
C ILE A 129 8.19 -8.60 2.30
N GLY A 130 8.92 -8.33 1.22
CA GLY A 130 10.38 -8.13 1.27
C GLY A 130 10.79 -6.72 1.70
N ASP A 131 12.07 -6.52 2.01
CA ASP A 131 12.60 -5.23 2.49
C ASP A 131 12.40 -4.06 1.51
N ASP A 132 12.41 -4.36 0.20
CA ASP A 132 12.21 -3.38 -0.88
C ASP A 132 10.77 -3.36 -1.44
N ASP A 133 9.85 -4.13 -0.84
CA ASP A 133 8.48 -4.21 -1.32
C ASP A 133 7.60 -3.09 -0.76
N SER A 134 6.64 -2.67 -1.57
CA SER A 134 5.51 -1.85 -1.16
C SER A 134 4.23 -2.49 -1.66
N LEU A 135 3.08 -2.17 -1.07
CA LEU A 135 1.80 -2.68 -1.58
C LEU A 135 1.58 -2.34 -3.06
N ALA A 136 2.09 -1.20 -3.53
CA ALA A 136 2.07 -0.84 -4.95
C ALA A 136 3.00 -1.73 -5.81
N SER A 137 4.20 -2.08 -5.33
CA SER A 137 5.09 -3.00 -6.07
C SER A 137 4.50 -4.41 -6.16
N ILE A 138 3.88 -4.88 -5.07
CA ILE A 138 3.21 -6.19 -4.97
C ILE A 138 1.98 -6.22 -5.87
N ALA A 139 1.11 -5.19 -5.80
CA ALA A 139 -0.07 -5.08 -6.66
C ALA A 139 0.30 -4.99 -8.15
N ARG A 140 1.38 -4.28 -8.51
CA ARG A 140 1.90 -4.30 -9.88
C ARG A 140 2.30 -5.71 -10.31
N ARG A 141 3.02 -6.43 -9.45
CA ARG A 141 3.58 -7.75 -9.77
C ARG A 141 2.50 -8.82 -9.93
N PHE A 142 1.51 -8.83 -9.04
CA PHE A 142 0.54 -9.93 -8.95
C PHE A 142 -0.87 -9.56 -9.40
N MET A 143 -1.22 -8.29 -9.34
CA MET A 143 -2.55 -7.78 -9.72
C MET A 143 -2.49 -6.93 -11.00
N GLY A 144 -1.33 -6.85 -11.66
CA GLY A 144 -1.13 -6.19 -12.95
C GLY A 144 -1.15 -4.65 -12.94
N SER A 145 -1.36 -4.02 -11.78
CA SER A 145 -1.40 -2.56 -11.67
C SER A 145 -0.91 -2.08 -10.30
N PRO A 146 0.02 -1.10 -10.23
CA PRO A 146 0.42 -0.51 -8.95
C PRO A 146 -0.71 0.25 -8.27
N TYR A 147 -1.72 0.70 -9.03
CA TYR A 147 -2.87 1.45 -8.51
C TYR A 147 -3.89 0.56 -7.78
N ARG A 148 -3.64 -0.75 -7.68
CA ARG A 148 -4.45 -1.70 -6.90
C ARG A 148 -3.97 -1.86 -5.45
N PHE A 149 -3.01 -1.06 -5.02
CA PHE A 149 -2.41 -1.14 -3.68
C PHE A 149 -3.43 -0.93 -2.55
N TYR A 150 -4.40 -0.02 -2.72
CA TYR A 150 -5.41 0.25 -1.72
C TYR A 150 -6.41 -0.92 -1.60
N GLY A 151 -6.83 -1.49 -2.73
CA GLY A 151 -7.65 -2.70 -2.76
C GLY A 151 -6.93 -3.90 -2.13
N LEU A 152 -5.61 -4.04 -2.36
CA LEU A 152 -4.79 -5.04 -1.67
C LEU A 152 -4.73 -4.80 -0.16
N ALA A 153 -4.57 -3.55 0.29
CA ALA A 153 -4.61 -3.20 1.70
C ALA A 153 -5.97 -3.58 2.33
N LYS A 154 -7.07 -3.18 1.68
CA LYS A 154 -8.45 -3.48 2.11
C LYS A 154 -8.71 -4.98 2.18
N PHE A 155 -8.22 -5.76 1.21
CA PHE A 155 -8.31 -7.23 1.20
C PHE A 155 -7.60 -7.86 2.42
N ASN A 156 -6.58 -7.20 2.95
CA ASN A 156 -5.81 -7.62 4.13
C ASN A 156 -6.24 -6.92 5.42
N ALA A 157 -7.38 -6.23 5.42
CA ALA A 157 -7.88 -5.44 6.54
C ALA A 157 -6.86 -4.39 7.05
N LEU A 158 -6.01 -3.86 6.17
CA LEU A 158 -5.08 -2.78 6.48
C LEU A 158 -5.76 -1.43 6.23
N SER A 159 -6.02 -0.67 7.30
CA SER A 159 -6.63 0.67 7.21
C SER A 159 -5.68 1.71 6.60
N VAL A 160 -4.39 1.58 6.88
CA VAL A 160 -3.33 2.47 6.37
C VAL A 160 -2.39 1.63 5.51
N PRO A 161 -2.43 1.74 4.17
CA PRO A 161 -1.57 0.97 3.28
C PRO A 161 -0.06 1.18 3.54
N ALA A 162 0.34 2.36 4.00
CA ALA A 162 1.73 2.67 4.33
C ALA A 162 2.28 1.89 5.53
N ASP A 163 1.41 1.30 6.36
CA ASP A 163 1.83 0.56 7.57
C ASP A 163 2.28 -0.88 7.28
N ALA A 164 2.18 -1.35 6.03
CA ALA A 164 2.63 -2.67 5.64
C ALA A 164 4.16 -2.79 5.81
N LYS A 165 4.62 -3.78 6.59
CA LYS A 165 6.04 -3.91 6.97
C LYS A 165 6.73 -5.09 6.28
N PRO A 166 8.04 -5.00 5.99
CA PRO A 166 8.84 -6.17 5.64
C PRO A 166 8.69 -7.31 6.66
N GLY A 167 8.72 -8.55 6.17
CA GLY A 167 8.50 -9.76 6.95
C GLY A 167 7.03 -10.08 7.26
N GLN A 168 6.10 -9.13 7.06
CA GLN A 168 4.68 -9.39 7.22
C GLN A 168 4.17 -10.33 6.13
N ILE A 169 3.35 -11.32 6.52
CA ILE A 169 2.63 -12.17 5.57
C ILE A 169 1.28 -11.52 5.26
N ILE A 170 1.01 -11.31 3.97
CA ILE A 170 -0.26 -10.81 3.45
C ILE A 170 -0.88 -11.81 2.49
N ARG A 171 -2.19 -11.71 2.27
CA ARG A 171 -2.94 -12.43 1.26
C ARG A 171 -3.00 -11.60 -0.01
N VAL A 172 -2.54 -12.17 -1.13
CA VAL A 172 -2.61 -11.54 -2.44
C VAL A 172 -3.75 -12.21 -3.23
N PRO A 173 -4.74 -11.45 -3.74
CA PRO A 173 -5.85 -12.02 -4.50
C PRO A 173 -5.42 -12.71 -5.80
N GLY A 174 -6.17 -13.74 -6.17
CA GLY A 174 -5.94 -14.54 -7.36
C GLY A 174 -5.07 -15.77 -7.09
N ARG A 175 -4.42 -16.25 -8.15
CA ARG A 175 -3.49 -17.38 -8.10
C ARG A 175 -2.08 -16.85 -8.33
N PRO A 176 -1.05 -17.44 -7.70
CA PRO A 176 0.31 -17.06 -8.00
C PRO A 176 0.57 -17.40 -9.47
N TYR A 177 0.70 -16.40 -10.32
CA TYR A 177 1.33 -16.62 -11.62
C TYR A 177 2.79 -16.99 -11.36
N ALA A 178 3.30 -18.00 -12.04
CA ALA A 178 4.71 -18.34 -12.04
C ALA A 178 5.49 -17.21 -12.73
N VAL A 179 5.69 -16.09 -12.02
CA VAL A 179 6.66 -15.08 -12.40
C VAL A 179 8.02 -15.72 -12.11
N PRO A 180 8.97 -15.75 -13.06
CA PRO A 180 10.29 -16.30 -12.80
C PRO A 180 10.82 -15.69 -11.50
N PRO A 181 11.37 -16.52 -10.59
CA PRO A 181 11.82 -16.04 -9.31
C PRO A 181 12.76 -14.86 -9.57
N ARG A 182 12.50 -13.73 -8.89
CA ARG A 182 13.56 -12.76 -8.66
C ARG A 182 14.66 -13.59 -8.01
N ARG A 183 15.79 -13.81 -8.70
CA ARG A 183 16.91 -14.55 -8.13
C ARG A 183 17.12 -13.98 -6.73
N PRO A 184 17.03 -14.79 -5.66
CA PRO A 184 17.32 -14.29 -4.34
C PRO A 184 18.71 -13.68 -4.44
N ARG A 185 18.81 -12.39 -4.10
CA ARG A 185 20.10 -11.87 -3.67
C ARG A 185 20.37 -12.63 -2.39
N ALA A 186 21.17 -13.68 -2.51
CA ALA A 186 21.35 -14.68 -1.48
C ALA A 186 21.50 -14.01 -0.11
N ALA A 187 20.51 -14.25 0.75
CA ALA A 187 20.73 -14.40 2.17
C ALA A 187 21.65 -15.63 2.33
N ALA A 188 22.95 -15.40 2.18
CA ALA A 188 23.98 -16.36 2.53
C ALA A 188 25.08 -15.53 3.17
N GLN A 189 24.96 -15.34 4.48
CA GLN A 189 26.05 -15.21 5.47
C GLN A 189 25.48 -14.73 6.81
N GLN A 190 24.45 -15.40 7.31
CA GLN A 190 24.09 -15.36 8.72
C GLN A 190 23.64 -16.76 9.12
N HIS A 191 24.61 -17.69 9.19
CA HIS A 191 24.72 -18.75 10.18
C HIS A 191 26.11 -19.39 10.02
N GLU A 192 26.72 -19.65 11.17
CA GLU A 192 28.02 -20.29 11.44
C GLU A 192 29.31 -19.53 11.11
N ALA A 193 29.75 -18.75 12.10
CA ALA A 193 31.17 -18.53 12.35
C ALA A 193 31.76 -19.80 12.96
N ALA A 194 32.61 -20.49 12.21
CA ALA A 194 33.75 -21.24 12.73
C ALA A 194 34.99 -20.83 11.92
N PRO A 195 36.18 -20.70 12.56
CA PRO A 195 37.31 -20.02 11.95
C PRO A 195 38.08 -20.95 11.02
N GLY A 196 37.98 -20.69 9.72
CA GLY A 196 38.80 -21.31 8.69
C GLY A 196 39.44 -20.24 7.82
N THR A 197 40.77 -20.22 7.84
CA THR A 197 41.73 -19.31 7.18
C THR A 197 41.30 -18.67 5.84
N PRO A 198 41.57 -17.37 5.62
CA PRO A 198 41.15 -16.65 4.42
C PRO A 198 42.06 -16.98 3.23
N THR A 199 41.49 -17.48 2.14
CA THR A 199 42.07 -17.29 0.80
C THR A 199 41.19 -16.31 0.03
N THR A 200 41.68 -15.08 -0.06
CA THR A 200 41.08 -13.96 -0.77
C THR A 200 41.08 -14.21 -2.27
N VAL A 201 39.91 -14.48 -2.85
CA VAL A 201 39.63 -14.15 -4.25
C VAL A 201 38.85 -12.85 -4.21
N ALA A 202 39.49 -11.73 -4.60
CA ALA A 202 38.90 -10.41 -4.57
C ALA A 202 37.68 -10.37 -5.51
N ARG A 203 36.47 -10.43 -4.93
CA ARG A 203 35.22 -10.18 -5.63
C ARG A 203 35.20 -8.68 -5.99
N PRO A 204 34.87 -8.28 -7.23
CA PRO A 204 34.81 -6.87 -7.58
C PRO A 204 33.77 -6.18 -6.71
N VAL A 205 34.20 -5.16 -5.98
CA VAL A 205 33.34 -4.34 -5.12
C VAL A 205 32.42 -3.53 -6.02
N VAL A 206 31.14 -3.90 -6.08
CA VAL A 206 30.11 -3.19 -6.86
C VAL A 206 29.71 -1.91 -6.10
N ASP A 207 30.06 -0.74 -6.64
CA ASP A 207 29.68 0.57 -6.08
C ASP A 207 28.29 1.01 -6.56
N ARG A 208 27.25 0.50 -5.88
CA ARG A 208 25.86 0.85 -6.21
C ARG A 208 25.56 2.33 -6.01
N ALA A 209 26.12 2.96 -4.98
CA ALA A 209 25.85 4.36 -4.68
C ALA A 209 26.47 5.27 -5.76
N GLY A 210 27.70 4.98 -6.18
CA GLY A 210 28.34 5.63 -7.32
C GLY A 210 27.58 5.41 -8.62
N GLY A 211 27.16 4.17 -8.89
CA GLY A 211 26.33 3.85 -10.06
C GLY A 211 25.05 4.68 -10.13
N GLN A 212 24.32 4.82 -9.02
CA GLN A 212 23.09 5.62 -8.96
C GLN A 212 23.34 7.13 -9.14
N ARG A 213 24.42 7.67 -8.54
CA ARG A 213 24.80 9.08 -8.73
C ARG A 213 25.08 9.40 -10.21
N LEU A 214 25.87 8.54 -10.86
CA LEU A 214 26.19 8.69 -12.28
C LEU A 214 24.96 8.49 -13.17
N ARG A 215 24.07 7.57 -12.82
CA ARG A 215 22.81 7.38 -13.53
C ARG A 215 21.96 8.65 -13.53
N ARG A 216 21.77 9.27 -12.36
CA ARG A 216 21.01 10.51 -12.23
C ARG A 216 21.63 11.63 -13.08
N ALA A 217 22.94 11.83 -12.99
CA ALA A 217 23.65 12.80 -13.82
C ALA A 217 23.49 12.50 -15.32
N GLY A 218 23.49 11.23 -15.72
CA GLY A 218 23.24 10.82 -17.10
C GLY A 218 21.85 11.20 -17.60
N LEU A 219 20.80 10.94 -16.81
CA LEU A 219 19.42 11.31 -17.15
C LEU A 219 19.22 12.83 -17.24
N GLU A 220 19.86 13.59 -16.34
CA GLU A 220 19.88 15.06 -16.41
C GLU A 220 20.48 15.53 -17.74
N GLN A 221 21.62 14.96 -18.17
CA GLN A 221 22.23 15.29 -19.47
C GLN A 221 21.32 14.90 -20.66
N MET A 222 20.57 13.80 -20.57
CA MET A 222 19.59 13.45 -21.62
C MET A 222 18.48 14.51 -21.73
N SER A 223 17.98 14.99 -20.58
CA SER A 223 16.95 16.03 -20.55
C SER A 223 17.46 17.38 -21.07
N ALA A 224 18.75 17.66 -20.87
CA ALA A 224 19.44 18.83 -21.40
C ALA A 224 19.85 18.71 -22.88
N GLY A 225 19.50 17.60 -23.56
CA GLY A 225 19.86 17.36 -24.96
C GLY A 225 21.33 16.98 -25.19
N SER A 226 22.13 16.86 -24.13
CA SER A 226 23.55 16.49 -24.19
C SER A 226 23.74 14.97 -24.24
N ILE A 227 23.30 14.34 -25.33
CA ILE A 227 23.17 12.87 -25.44
C ILE A 227 24.52 12.15 -25.33
N ASP A 228 25.60 12.65 -25.93
CA ASP A 228 26.92 12.00 -25.84
C ASP A 228 27.48 11.97 -24.40
N ARG A 229 27.30 13.07 -23.65
CA ARG A 229 27.67 13.15 -22.23
C ARG A 229 26.82 12.22 -21.39
N ALA A 230 25.52 12.15 -21.68
CA ALA A 230 24.61 11.26 -21.00
C ALA A 230 25.00 9.79 -21.17
N VAL A 231 25.29 9.34 -22.39
CA VAL A 231 25.72 7.96 -22.68
C VAL A 231 26.99 7.63 -21.90
N THR A 232 27.97 8.53 -21.91
CA THR A 232 29.25 8.33 -21.18
C THR A 232 29.02 8.16 -19.66
N LEU A 233 28.14 8.98 -19.07
CA LEU A 233 27.81 8.87 -17.65
C LEU A 233 27.09 7.55 -17.32
N LEU A 234 26.18 7.12 -18.19
CA LEU A 234 25.44 5.86 -18.03
C LEU A 234 26.32 4.63 -18.23
N GLU A 235 27.35 4.69 -19.08
CA GLU A 235 28.36 3.63 -19.22
C GLU A 235 29.21 3.48 -17.96
N ARG A 236 29.69 4.60 -17.40
CA ARG A 236 30.41 4.59 -16.12
C ARG A 236 29.51 4.08 -15.00
N ALA A 237 28.24 4.48 -14.99
CA ALA A 237 27.25 3.97 -14.05
C ALA A 237 27.07 2.44 -14.18
N ALA A 238 27.03 1.91 -15.40
CA ALA A 238 26.91 0.48 -15.67
C ALA A 238 28.17 -0.30 -15.27
N ALA A 239 29.35 0.32 -15.34
CA ALA A 239 30.59 -0.29 -14.85
C ALA A 239 30.61 -0.41 -13.33
N LEU A 240 30.05 0.57 -12.61
CA LEU A 240 29.98 0.57 -11.14
C LEU A 240 28.87 -0.34 -10.60
N ASP A 241 27.74 -0.45 -11.32
CA ASP A 241 26.61 -1.30 -10.94
C ASP A 241 26.07 -2.12 -12.15
N PRO A 242 26.80 -3.16 -12.61
CA PRO A 242 26.43 -3.94 -13.80
C PRO A 242 25.11 -4.71 -13.65
N GLY A 243 24.64 -4.93 -12.41
CA GLY A 243 23.40 -5.64 -12.11
C GLY A 243 22.14 -4.78 -12.22
N ASN A 244 22.28 -3.49 -12.53
CA ASN A 244 21.18 -2.54 -12.48
C ASN A 244 20.45 -2.44 -13.82
N GLY A 245 19.30 -3.09 -13.92
CA GLY A 245 18.47 -3.08 -15.13
C GLY A 245 17.97 -1.68 -15.54
N ALA A 246 17.87 -0.75 -14.60
CA ALA A 246 17.48 0.63 -14.92
C ALA A 246 18.61 1.38 -15.65
N ILE A 247 19.86 1.28 -15.16
CA ILE A 247 21.04 1.84 -15.83
C ILE A 247 21.19 1.26 -17.24
N ALA A 248 21.01 -0.05 -17.39
CA ALA A 248 21.10 -0.72 -18.69
C ALA A 248 20.02 -0.23 -19.68
N SER A 249 18.78 -0.05 -19.21
CA SER A 249 17.67 0.45 -20.04
C SER A 249 17.89 1.90 -20.47
N ASP A 250 18.36 2.74 -19.54
CA ASP A 250 18.64 4.15 -19.80
C ASP A 250 19.82 4.30 -20.78
N LEU A 251 20.88 3.50 -20.62
CA LEU A 251 22.00 3.45 -21.56
C LEU A 251 21.56 3.03 -22.97
N ALA A 252 20.74 1.98 -23.07
CA ALA A 252 20.19 1.51 -24.35
C ALA A 252 19.31 2.58 -25.02
N ARG A 253 18.54 3.35 -24.23
CA ARG A 253 17.80 4.52 -24.73
C ARG A 253 18.76 5.60 -25.23
N GLY A 254 19.76 5.98 -24.45
CA GLY A 254 20.75 7.00 -24.80
C GLY A 254 21.48 6.67 -26.11
N ARG A 255 21.94 5.43 -26.27
CA ARG A 255 22.63 4.97 -27.50
C ARG A 255 21.74 5.04 -28.75
N ARG A 256 20.45 4.72 -28.63
CA ARG A 256 19.49 4.86 -29.76
C ARG A 256 19.30 6.31 -30.20
N ILE A 257 19.22 7.23 -29.24
CA ILE A 257 19.10 8.65 -29.55
C ILE A 257 20.41 9.17 -30.17
N GLN A 258 21.55 8.76 -29.60
CA GLN A 258 22.88 9.11 -30.12
C GLN A 258 23.05 8.68 -31.58
N SER A 259 22.68 7.45 -31.94
CA SER A 259 22.74 6.98 -33.32
C SER A 259 21.81 7.78 -34.24
N ALA A 260 20.60 8.13 -33.78
CA ALA A 260 19.63 8.89 -34.57
C ALA A 260 20.08 10.35 -34.81
N VAL A 261 20.79 10.95 -33.86
CA VAL A 261 21.36 12.30 -34.02
C VAL A 261 22.53 12.26 -34.99
N ARG A 262 23.43 11.27 -34.87
CA ARG A 262 24.59 11.12 -35.77
C ARG A 262 24.22 10.80 -37.21
N SER A 263 23.07 10.15 -37.45
CA SER A 263 22.59 9.88 -38.81
C SER A 263 21.95 11.10 -39.50
N ARG A 264 21.70 12.19 -38.77
CA ARG A 264 21.10 13.43 -39.31
C ARG A 264 22.12 14.52 -39.63
N ASN A 265 23.38 14.26 -39.35
CA ASN A 265 24.50 15.18 -39.51
C ASN A 265 25.48 14.60 -40.53
#